data_AF-A0A848XY24-F1
#
_entry.id   AF-A0A848XY24-F1
#
_cell.length_a   1.000
_cell.length_b   1.000
_cell.length_c   1.000
_cell.angle_alpha   90.00
_cell.angle_beta   90.00
_cell.angle_gamma   90.00
#
_symmetry.space_group_name_H-M   'P 1'
#
loop_
_entity.id
_entity.type
_entity.pdbx_description
1 polymer ?
#
loop_
_entity_poly.entity_id
_entity_poly.type
_entity_poly.pdbx_seq_one_letter_code
_entity_poly.pdbx_strand_id
1 'polypeptide(L)'
;MDRLQCKACGSFSMLPMELQPEDSEEMGLLEEQEARFFTCHVCGDNWLTVRQQEPGDCRITFVHQMGLQPTLKRVAIMSTPVVLSEDTVDHWDYYYGDDEVEEDEWRDHLDNRRRILKSICSN
;
A
#
# COMPACT_ATOMS: atom_id res chain seq x y z
N MET A 1 -11.96 15.34 7.13
CA MET A 1 -11.14 14.52 6.21
C MET A 1 -12.05 13.99 5.13
N ASP A 2 -11.69 14.21 3.88
CA ASP A 2 -12.41 13.61 2.76
C ASP A 2 -12.13 12.11 2.74
N ARG A 3 -13.20 11.31 2.75
CA ARG A 3 -13.10 9.84 2.71
C ARG A 3 -12.70 9.44 1.30
N LEU A 4 -11.68 8.58 1.17
CA LEU A 4 -11.31 8.04 -0.13
C LEU A 4 -12.28 6.92 -0.53
N GLN A 5 -12.49 6.75 -1.84
CA GLN A 5 -13.27 5.64 -2.36
C GLN A 5 -12.45 4.34 -2.24
N CYS A 6 -13.01 3.32 -1.60
CA CYS A 6 -12.39 2.01 -1.51
C CYS A 6 -12.39 1.31 -2.88
N LYS A 7 -11.23 0.81 -3.31
CA LYS A 7 -11.07 0.10 -4.58
C LYS A 7 -11.65 -1.31 -4.57
N ALA A 8 -11.88 -1.91 -3.39
CA ALA A 8 -12.52 -3.22 -3.27
C ALA A 8 -14.06 -3.13 -3.30
N CYS A 9 -14.67 -2.35 -2.41
CA CYS A 9 -16.13 -2.29 -2.27
C CYS A 9 -16.80 -1.06 -2.92
N GLY A 10 -16.03 -0.05 -3.34
CA GLY A 10 -16.56 1.18 -3.95
C GLY A 10 -17.11 2.20 -2.95
N SER A 11 -17.14 1.90 -1.65
CA SER A 11 -17.64 2.78 -0.59
C SER A 11 -16.67 3.94 -0.32
N PHE A 12 -17.18 5.15 -0.07
CA PHE A 12 -16.40 6.28 0.45
C PHE A 12 -16.17 6.11 1.96
N SER A 13 -15.30 5.17 2.32
CA SER A 13 -15.07 4.74 3.70
C SER A 13 -13.59 4.47 4.02
N MET A 14 -12.69 4.75 3.07
CA MET A 14 -11.25 4.69 3.34
C MET A 14 -10.84 5.90 4.17
N LEU A 15 -10.18 5.65 5.29
CA LEU A 15 -9.62 6.68 6.16
C LEU A 15 -8.13 6.43 6.41
N PRO A 16 -7.32 7.49 6.52
CA PRO A 16 -5.97 7.36 7.03
C PRO A 16 -6.04 7.01 8.52
N MET A 17 -5.18 6.09 8.94
CA MET A 17 -4.96 5.74 10.33
C MET A 17 -3.61 6.30 10.75
N GLU A 18 -3.56 6.88 11.94
CA GLU A 18 -2.28 7.21 12.58
C GLU A 18 -1.61 5.89 12.97
N LEU A 19 -0.37 5.69 12.51
CA LEU A 19 0.47 4.60 12.99
C LEU A 19 0.99 5.01 14.35
N GLN A 20 0.79 4.17 15.36
CA GLN A 20 1.43 4.43 16.63
C GLN A 20 2.94 4.18 16.52
N PRO A 21 3.77 4.80 17.36
CA PRO A 21 5.21 4.53 17.38
C PRO A 21 5.53 3.04 17.57
N GLU A 22 4.75 2.35 18.41
CA GLU A 22 4.83 0.90 18.63
C GLU A 22 4.57 0.07 17.37
N ASP A 23 3.57 0.44 16.57
CA ASP A 23 3.30 -0.20 15.28
C ASP A 23 4.47 0.03 14.31
N SER A 24 5.05 1.22 14.34
CA SER A 24 6.17 1.60 13.47
C SER A 24 7.45 0.82 13.81
N GLU A 25 7.71 0.62 15.10
CA GLU A 25 8.83 -0.21 15.59
C GLU A 25 8.65 -1.69 15.23
N GLU A 26 7.46 -2.26 15.41
CA GLU A 26 7.15 -3.65 15.03
C GLU A 26 7.30 -3.88 13.53
N MET A 27 6.99 -2.86 12.73
CA MET A 27 7.12 -2.86 11.28
C MET A 27 8.54 -2.53 10.79
N GLY A 28 9.49 -2.27 11.70
CA GLY A 28 10.88 -1.96 11.37
C GLY A 28 11.07 -0.62 10.64
N LEU A 29 10.13 0.31 10.79
CA LEU A 29 10.21 1.64 10.20
C LEU A 29 11.20 2.50 10.99
N LEU A 30 12.15 3.13 10.29
CA LEU A 30 13.07 4.09 10.91
C LEU A 30 12.37 5.43 11.17
N GLU A 31 12.82 6.21 12.16
CA GLU A 31 12.23 7.51 12.54
C GLU A 31 12.15 8.52 11.36
N GLU A 32 13.00 8.35 10.34
CA GLU A 32 13.06 9.21 9.15
C GLU A 32 12.08 8.78 8.03
N GLN A 33 11.38 7.65 8.18
CA GLN A 33 10.45 7.15 7.17
C GLN A 33 9.04 7.73 7.38
N GLU A 34 8.48 8.33 6.32
CA GLU A 34 7.08 8.77 6.36
C GLU A 34 6.17 7.59 6.02
N ALA A 35 5.43 7.09 7.01
CA ALA A 35 4.48 5.99 6.82
C ALA A 35 3.02 6.46 6.98
N ARG A 36 2.12 5.91 6.15
CA ARG A 36 0.68 6.18 6.19
C ARG A 36 -0.08 4.89 5.97
N PHE A 37 -0.96 4.53 6.90
CA PHE A 37 -1.85 3.39 6.77
C PHE A 37 -3.26 3.85 6.39
N PHE A 38 -3.92 3.12 5.51
CA PHE A 38 -5.29 3.38 5.09
C PHE A 38 -6.11 2.11 5.23
N THR A 39 -7.32 2.22 5.75
CA THR A 39 -8.24 1.09 5.90
C THR A 39 -9.67 1.45 5.54
N CYS A 40 -10.40 0.51 4.95
CA CYS A 40 -11.82 0.61 4.67
C CYS A 40 -12.62 0.06 5.86
N HIS A 41 -13.45 0.89 6.48
CA HIS A 41 -14.32 0.42 7.57
C HIS A 41 -15.50 -0.45 7.13
N VAL A 42 -15.73 -0.61 5.81
CA VAL A 42 -16.78 -1.47 5.26
C VAL A 42 -16.25 -2.86 4.92
N CYS A 43 -15.10 -2.91 4.25
CA CYS A 43 -14.57 -4.17 3.69
C CYS A 43 -13.26 -4.65 4.28
N GLY A 44 -12.60 -3.83 5.10
CA GLY A 44 -11.27 -4.13 5.61
C GLY A 44 -10.15 -4.06 4.56
N ASP A 45 -10.43 -3.66 3.31
CA ASP A 45 -9.36 -3.38 2.32
C ASP A 45 -8.47 -2.29 2.89
N ASN A 46 -7.18 -2.53 2.87
CA ASN A 46 -6.22 -1.65 3.50
C ASN A 46 -4.91 -1.64 2.73
N TRP A 47 -4.12 -0.60 2.93
CA TRP A 47 -2.73 -0.58 2.50
C TRP A 47 -1.89 0.32 3.40
N LEU A 48 -0.62 0.00 3.48
CA LEU A 48 0.42 0.84 4.05
C LEU A 48 1.22 1.48 2.93
N THR A 49 1.53 2.76 3.06
CA THR A 49 2.53 3.45 2.26
C THR A 49 3.70 3.80 3.17
N VAL A 50 4.92 3.46 2.75
CA VAL A 50 6.17 3.82 3.43
C VAL A 50 7.04 4.55 2.43
N ARG A 51 7.42 5.78 2.76
CA ARG A 51 8.34 6.57 1.97
C ARG A 51 9.70 6.60 2.65
N GLN A 52 10.71 6.18 1.89
CA GLN A 52 12.11 6.28 2.27
C GLN A 52 12.79 7.26 1.30
N GLN A 53 13.42 8.29 1.87
CA GLN A 53 14.16 9.27 1.12
C GLN A 53 15.65 9.15 1.43
N GLU A 54 16.45 8.90 0.39
CA GLU A 54 17.90 8.94 0.45
C GLU A 54 18.42 10.09 -0.44
N PRO A 55 19.67 10.52 -0.28
CA PRO A 55 20.25 11.56 -1.15
C PRO A 55 20.28 11.11 -2.62
N GLY A 56 19.29 11.58 -3.41
CA GLY A 56 19.20 11.31 -4.85
C GLY A 56 18.38 10.08 -5.25
N ASP A 57 17.81 9.34 -4.29
CA ASP A 57 16.89 8.22 -4.53
C ASP A 57 15.68 8.34 -3.58
N CYS A 58 14.48 8.15 -4.11
CA CYS A 58 13.24 8.17 -3.35
C CYS A 58 12.46 6.90 -3.66
N ARG A 59 12.18 6.11 -2.63
CA ARG A 59 11.44 4.86 -2.75
C ARG A 59 10.14 4.96 -1.98
N ILE A 60 9.04 4.56 -2.61
CA ILE A 60 7.74 4.51 -1.98
C ILE A 60 7.21 3.09 -2.08
N THR A 61 7.17 2.41 -0.93
CA THR A 61 6.67 1.05 -0.79
C THR A 61 5.19 1.09 -0.46
N PHE A 62 4.41 0.29 -1.17
CA PHE A 62 2.99 0.05 -0.90
C PHE A 62 2.81 -1.41 -0.51
N VAL A 63 2.32 -1.66 0.71
CA VAL A 63 1.95 -3.01 1.18
C VAL A 63 0.43 -3.11 1.21
N HIS A 64 -0.13 -3.98 0.39
CA HIS A 64 -1.57 -4.15 0.22
C HIS A 64 -2.09 -5.27 1.10
N GLN A 65 -3.22 -5.00 1.78
CA GLN A 65 -3.92 -5.92 2.67
C GLN A 65 -2.96 -6.49 3.72
N MET A 66 -2.32 -5.55 4.42
CA MET A 66 -1.39 -5.79 5.51
C MET A 66 -2.03 -6.75 6.53
N GLY A 67 -1.23 -7.72 6.99
CA GLY A 67 -1.69 -8.81 7.86
C GLY A 67 -2.11 -10.09 7.12
N LEU A 68 -2.24 -10.06 5.78
CA LEU A 68 -2.42 -11.26 4.97
C LEU A 68 -1.09 -11.79 4.44
N GLN A 69 -0.94 -13.11 4.48
CA GLN A 69 0.18 -13.83 3.88
C GLN A 69 -0.28 -14.61 2.63
N PRO A 70 0.51 -14.63 1.54
CA PRO A 70 1.80 -13.92 1.35
C PRO A 70 1.67 -12.39 1.34
N THR A 71 2.72 -11.64 1.66
CA THR A 71 2.66 -10.17 1.58
C THR A 71 2.48 -9.72 0.12
N LEU A 72 1.65 -8.72 -0.17
CA LEU A 72 1.50 -8.20 -1.53
C LEU A 72 2.02 -6.76 -1.58
N LYS A 73 3.19 -6.56 -2.20
CA LYS A 73 3.95 -5.32 -2.13
C LYS A 73 4.25 -4.80 -3.54
N ARG A 74 4.27 -3.47 -3.72
CA ARG A 74 4.89 -2.83 -4.88
C ARG A 74 5.72 -1.62 -4.45
N VAL A 75 6.79 -1.33 -5.17
CA VAL A 75 7.73 -0.25 -4.84
C VAL A 75 7.86 0.67 -6.03
N ALA A 76 7.58 1.96 -5.83
CA ALA A 76 7.93 3.00 -6.78
C ALA A 76 9.38 3.43 -6.54
N ILE A 77 10.22 3.35 -7.58
CA ILE A 77 11.58 3.89 -7.59
C ILE A 77 11.56 5.23 -8.33
N MET A 78 12.12 6.27 -7.71
CA MET A 78 12.08 7.63 -8.22
C MET A 78 13.41 8.34 -7.98
N SER A 79 13.93 9.00 -9.02
CA SER A 79 15.14 9.83 -8.94
C SER A 79 14.86 11.27 -8.45
N THR A 80 13.59 11.66 -8.27
CA THR A 80 13.22 12.98 -7.70
C THR A 80 12.18 12.87 -6.59
N PRO A 81 12.31 13.65 -5.49
CA PRO A 81 11.43 13.55 -4.32
C PRO A 81 10.14 14.40 -4.41
N VAL A 82 9.82 15.00 -5.57
CA VAL A 82 8.99 16.22 -5.55
C VAL A 82 7.49 15.93 -5.48
N VAL A 83 6.94 14.91 -6.16
CA VAL A 83 5.55 14.43 -6.01
C VAL A 83 5.46 13.03 -6.62
N LEU A 84 4.76 12.07 -6.00
CA LEU A 84 4.45 10.78 -6.65
C LEU A 84 3.29 10.98 -7.65
N SER A 85 3.63 10.99 -8.93
CA SER A 85 2.73 10.91 -10.08
C SER A 85 3.23 9.82 -11.02
N GLU A 86 2.40 9.36 -11.95
CA GLU A 86 2.86 8.37 -12.94
C GLU A 86 4.10 8.86 -13.70
N ASP A 87 4.18 10.17 -13.97
CA ASP A 87 5.30 10.81 -14.69
C ASP A 87 6.63 10.89 -13.91
N THR A 88 6.61 10.66 -12.59
CA THR A 88 7.80 10.80 -11.73
C THR A 88 8.33 9.47 -11.23
N VAL A 89 7.64 8.37 -11.53
CA VAL A 89 8.10 7.02 -11.21
C VAL A 89 8.94 6.50 -12.37
N ASP A 90 10.21 6.21 -12.08
CA ASP A 90 11.14 5.65 -13.06
C ASP A 90 10.81 4.19 -13.34
N HIS A 91 10.49 3.42 -12.28
CA HIS A 91 10.14 2.01 -12.38
C HIS A 91 9.30 1.52 -11.18
N TRP A 92 8.58 0.42 -11.40
CA TRP A 92 7.81 -0.28 -10.37
C TRP A 92 8.30 -1.71 -10.20
N ASP A 93 8.71 -2.05 -8.97
CA ASP A 93 8.97 -3.45 -8.59
C ASP A 93 7.71 -4.03 -7.93
N TYR A 94 7.39 -5.28 -8.23
CA TYR A 94 6.22 -5.98 -7.70
C TYR A 94 6.63 -7.27 -6.98
N TYR A 95 6.01 -7.53 -5.83
CA TYR A 95 6.35 -8.66 -4.96
C TYR A 95 5.11 -9.38 -4.44
N TYR A 96 5.22 -10.71 -4.40
CA TYR A 96 4.27 -11.61 -3.75
C TYR A 96 5.01 -12.52 -2.76
N GLY A 97 4.86 -12.25 -1.47
CA GLY A 97 5.76 -12.76 -0.45
C GLY A 97 7.14 -12.12 -0.58
N ASP A 98 8.16 -12.96 -0.68
CA ASP A 98 9.56 -12.54 -0.88
C ASP A 98 9.99 -12.61 -2.35
N ASP A 99 9.12 -13.13 -3.23
CA ASP A 99 9.39 -13.31 -4.65
C ASP A 99 9.00 -12.07 -5.46
N GLU A 100 9.91 -11.66 -6.36
CA GLU A 100 9.62 -10.65 -7.38
C GLU A 100 8.76 -11.27 -8.49
N VAL A 101 7.69 -10.58 -8.88
CA VAL A 101 6.71 -11.04 -9.86
C VAL A 101 6.43 -9.95 -10.89
N GLU A 102 5.87 -10.33 -12.03
CA GLU A 102 5.43 -9.37 -13.05
C GLU A 102 4.18 -8.59 -12.58
N GLU A 103 3.97 -7.40 -13.15
CA GLU A 103 2.84 -6.52 -12.79
C GLU A 103 1.48 -7.20 -12.96
N ASP A 104 1.29 -7.95 -14.05
CA ASP A 104 0.01 -8.59 -14.37
C ASP A 104 -0.33 -9.68 -13.33
N GLU A 105 0.65 -10.49 -12.95
CA GLU A 105 0.49 -11.51 -11.90
C GLU A 105 0.18 -10.86 -10.55
N TRP A 106 0.92 -9.80 -10.21
CA TRP A 106 0.68 -9.04 -8.99
C TRP A 106 -0.74 -8.47 -8.93
N ARG A 107 -1.22 -7.92 -10.05
CA ARG A 107 -2.56 -7.35 -10.20
C ARG A 107 -3.64 -8.40 -10.05
N ASP A 108 -3.45 -9.59 -10.63
CA ASP A 108 -4.36 -10.73 -10.47
C ASP A 108 -4.49 -11.14 -8.99
N HIS A 109 -3.37 -11.18 -8.26
CA HIS A 109 -3.40 -11.44 -6.82
C HIS A 109 -4.17 -10.37 -6.05
N LEU A 110 -3.93 -9.08 -6.32
CA LEU A 110 -4.64 -7.98 -5.66
C LEU A 110 -6.15 -8.04 -5.92
N ASP A 111 -6.53 -8.21 -7.17
CA ASP A 111 -7.93 -8.24 -7.59
C ASP A 111 -8.66 -9.45 -7.03
N ASN A 112 -8.00 -10.61 -6.95
CA ASN A 112 -8.56 -11.79 -6.29
C ASN A 112 -8.84 -11.51 -4.81
N ARG A 113 -7.88 -10.95 -4.07
CA ARG A 113 -8.09 -10.63 -2.65
C ARG A 113 -9.19 -9.60 -2.44
N ARG A 114 -9.25 -8.55 -3.27
CA ARG A 114 -10.32 -7.55 -3.20
C ARG A 114 -11.69 -8.13 -3.52
N ARG A 115 -11.77 -9.07 -4.47
CA ARG A 115 -13.01 -9.79 -4.77
C ARG A 115 -13.52 -10.58 -3.56
N ILE A 116 -12.61 -11.22 -2.82
CA ILE A 116 -12.94 -11.92 -1.56
C ILE A 116 -13.47 -10.92 -0.52
N LEU A 117 -12.76 -9.82 -0.26
CA LEU A 117 -13.23 -8.80 0.68
C LEU A 117 -14.61 -8.24 0.30
N LYS A 118 -14.81 -7.96 -1.00
CA LYS A 118 -16.10 -7.50 -1.53
C LYS A 118 -17.21 -8.51 -1.31
N SER A 119 -16.91 -9.81 -1.39
CA SER A 119 -17.93 -10.86 -1.15
C SER A 119 -18.35 -10.98 0.32
N ILE A 120 -17.47 -10.56 1.25
CA ILE A 120 -17.73 -10.57 2.70
C ILE A 120 -18.46 -9.30 3.13
N CYS A 121 -18.32 -8.20 2.38
CA CYS A 121 -19.16 -7.00 2.53
C CYS A 121 -20.61 -7.29 2.23
N SER A 122 -21.32 -7.72 3.26
CA SER A 122 -22.76 -7.66 3.28
C SER A 122 -23.16 -6.19 3.45
N ASN A 123 -24.00 -5.69 2.52
CA ASN A 123 -24.67 -4.39 2.66
C ASN A 123 -25.35 -4.24 4.03
#